data_AF-A0A970R6L4-F1
#
_entry.id   AF-A0A970R6L4-F1
#
_cell.length_a   1.000
_cell.length_b   1.000
_cell.length_c   1.000
_cell.angle_alpha   90.00
_cell.angle_beta   90.00
_cell.angle_gamma   90.00
#
_symmetry.space_group_name_H-M   'P 1'
#
loop_
_entity.id
_entity.type
_entity.pdbx_description
1 polymer ?
#
loop_
_entity_poly.entity_id
_entity_poly.type
_entity_poly.pdbx_seq_one_letter_code
_entity_poly.pdbx_strand_id
1 'polypeptide(L)' 'MNEKEEACCLDLEEKQKPTDREAQELIRKLCKTKCIDEFRNMPPDKHDNNIALLKANGLSIRQISRLTGISYGIA' A
#
# COMPACT_ATOMS: atom_id res chain seq x y z
N MET A 1 35.22 12.14 21.99
CA MET A 1 35.54 11.14 20.94
C MET A 1 34.55 10.02 21.14
N ASN A 2 33.68 9.58 20.24
CA ASN A 2 33.37 9.76 18.82
C ASN A 2 31.98 9.05 18.73
N GLU A 3 30.97 9.39 17.96
CA GLU A 3 30.73 10.28 16.84
C GLU A 3 29.21 10.57 16.90
N LYS A 4 28.83 11.83 16.69
CA LYS A 4 27.46 12.19 16.34
C LYS A 4 27.23 11.70 14.92
N GLU A 5 26.57 10.56 14.75
CA GLU A 5 25.94 10.24 13.48
C GLU A 5 24.65 11.08 13.40
N GLU A 6 24.82 12.35 13.06
CA GLU A 6 23.77 13.13 12.40
C GLU A 6 23.47 12.44 11.06
N ALA A 7 22.60 11.43 11.10
CA ALA A 7 21.98 10.88 9.92
C ALA A 7 20.98 11.90 9.36
N CYS A 8 21.50 13.00 8.85
CA CYS A 8 20.81 13.89 7.94
C CYS A 8 20.65 13.16 6.61
N CYS A 9 19.59 12.36 6.47
CA CYS A 9 19.13 11.89 5.17
C CYS A 9 17.72 11.36 5.29
N LEU A 10 16.75 12.24 5.03
CA LEU A 10 15.86 12.15 3.87
C LEU A 10 14.72 13.14 4.09
N ASP A 11 14.72 14.21 3.29
CA ASP A 11 13.54 15.03 3.00
C ASP A 11 12.43 14.16 2.40
N LEU A 12 11.77 13.36 3.23
CA LEU A 12 10.52 12.73 2.89
C LEU A 12 9.46 13.62 3.52
N GLU A 13 8.75 14.39 2.68
CA GLU A 13 7.43 14.88 3.04
C GLU A 13 6.76 13.84 3.93
N GLU A 14 6.54 14.16 5.21
CA GLU A 14 5.93 13.24 6.18
C GLU A 14 4.46 13.02 5.80
N LYS A 15 4.20 12.43 4.62
CA LYS A 15 2.93 11.80 4.34
C LYS A 15 2.88 10.60 5.26
N GLN A 16 2.26 10.82 6.41
CA GLN A 16 1.97 9.79 7.38
C GLN A 16 1.44 8.57 6.61
N LYS A 17 2.10 7.43 6.82
CA LYS A 17 1.65 6.19 6.18
C LYS A 17 0.20 5.96 6.61
N PRO A 18 -0.71 5.68 5.67
CA PRO A 18 -2.09 5.40 6.01
C PRO A 18 -2.15 4.30 7.07
N THR A 19 -2.99 4.45 8.06
CA THR A 19 -3.36 3.37 8.99
C THR A 19 -4.06 2.24 8.23
N ASP A 20 -4.23 1.07 8.86
CA ASP A 20 -4.98 -0.03 8.28
C ASP A 20 -6.39 0.36 7.85
N ARG A 21 -7.06 1.17 8.66
CA ARG A 21 -8.40 1.65 8.38
C ARG A 21 -8.41 2.56 7.14
N GLU A 22 -7.48 3.50 7.07
CA GLU A 22 -7.35 4.40 5.92
C GLU A 22 -6.97 3.63 4.65
N ALA A 23 -6.07 2.64 4.77
CA ALA A 23 -5.71 1.76 3.67
C ALA A 23 -6.91 0.94 3.17
N GLN A 24 -7.75 0.41 4.07
CA GLN A 24 -8.99 -0.26 3.69
C GLN A 24 -9.97 0.68 2.98
N GLU A 25 -10.12 1.91 3.45
CA GLU A 25 -10.96 2.90 2.80
C GLU A 25 -10.42 3.30 1.42
N LEU A 26 -9.10 3.46 1.28
CA LEU A 26 -8.44 3.74 0.01
C LEU A 26 -8.64 2.59 -0.98
N ILE A 27 -8.51 1.33 -0.56
CA ILE A 27 -8.78 0.16 -1.40
C ILE A 27 -10.22 0.21 -1.93
N ARG A 28 -11.20 0.41 -1.06
CA ARG A 28 -12.62 0.47 -1.46
C ARG A 28 -12.89 1.62 -2.44
N LYS A 29 -12.36 2.81 -2.13
CA LYS A 29 -12.56 4.03 -2.94
C LYS A 29 -11.89 3.92 -4.31
N LEU A 30 -10.61 3.52 -4.35
CA LEU A 30 -9.80 3.51 -5.57
C LEU A 30 -10.11 2.30 -6.45
N CYS A 31 -10.32 1.12 -5.86
CA CYS A 31 -10.64 -0.10 -6.61
C CYS A 31 -12.15 -0.25 -6.88
N LYS A 32 -12.98 0.68 -6.40
CA LYS A 32 -14.45 0.68 -6.55
C LYS A 32 -15.09 -0.61 -6.03
N THR A 33 -14.64 -1.06 -4.85
CA THR A 33 -15.18 -2.26 -4.19
C THR A 33 -15.89 -1.89 -2.89
N LYS A 34 -16.88 -2.70 -2.50
CA LYS A 34 -17.58 -2.55 -1.22
C LYS A 34 -16.80 -3.19 -0.09
N CYS A 35 -16.10 -4.28 -0.38
CA CYS A 35 -15.26 -5.00 0.57
C CYS A 35 -13.96 -5.48 -0.07
N ILE A 36 -13.08 -6.03 0.77
CA ILE A 36 -11.81 -6.61 0.33
C ILE A 36 -12.03 -7.91 -0.46
N ASP A 37 -13.05 -8.71 -0.13
CA ASP A 37 -13.31 -9.97 -0.84
C ASP A 37 -13.68 -9.72 -2.30
N GLU A 38 -14.43 -8.66 -2.60
CA GLU A 38 -14.70 -8.22 -3.97
C GLU A 38 -13.42 -7.84 -4.71
N PHE A 39 -12.48 -7.19 -4.03
CA PHE A 39 -11.16 -6.88 -4.59
C PHE A 39 -10.41 -8.17 -4.92
N ARG A 40 -10.38 -9.15 -4.01
CA ARG A 40 -9.69 -10.43 -4.18
C ARG A 40 -10.27 -11.29 -5.31
N ASN A 41 -11.57 -11.15 -5.60
CA ASN A 41 -12.26 -11.88 -6.67
C ASN A 41 -12.16 -11.16 -8.03
N MET A 42 -11.36 -10.10 -8.14
CA MET A 42 -11.15 -9.43 -9.42
C MET A 42 -10.33 -10.29 -10.39
N PRO A 43 -10.50 -10.06 -11.70
CA PRO A 43 -9.60 -10.61 -12.70
C PRO A 43 -8.13 -10.19 -12.45
N PRO A 44 -7.14 -11.08 -12.70
CA PRO A 44 -5.71 -10.80 -12.53
C PRO A 44 -5.23 -9.50 -13.21
N ASP A 45 -5.74 -9.20 -14.41
CA ASP A 45 -5.44 -7.97 -15.17
C ASP A 45 -5.86 -6.68 -14.42
N LYS A 46 -6.86 -6.76 -13.55
CA LYS A 46 -7.29 -5.62 -12.73
C LYS A 46 -6.47 -5.49 -11.46
N HIS A 47 -5.89 -6.58 -10.95
CA HIS A 47 -5.08 -6.55 -9.74
C HIS A 47 -3.84 -5.68 -9.92
N ASP A 48 -3.08 -5.87 -10.99
CA ASP A 48 -1.83 -5.13 -11.22
C ASP A 48 -2.08 -3.62 -11.35
N ASN A 49 -3.11 -3.25 -12.11
CA ASN A 49 -3.53 -1.85 -12.28
C ASN A 49 -3.97 -1.22 -10.95
N ASN A 50 -4.81 -1.93 -10.20
CA ASN A 50 -5.27 -1.45 -8.91
C ASN A 50 -4.11 -1.34 -7.91
N ILE A 51 -3.16 -2.26 -7.93
CA ILE A 51 -2.07 -2.28 -6.96
C ILE A 51 -1.05 -1.19 -7.27
N ALA A 52 -0.78 -0.93 -8.56
CA ALA A 52 -0.06 0.26 -8.98
C ALA A 52 -0.74 1.55 -8.48
N LEU A 53 -2.07 1.64 -8.61
CA LEU A 53 -2.86 2.78 -8.11
C LEU A 53 -2.76 2.92 -6.57
N LEU A 54 -2.87 1.83 -5.83
CA LEU A 54 -2.78 1.84 -4.36
C LEU A 54 -1.39 2.28 -3.88
N LYS A 55 -0.33 1.82 -4.54
CA LYS A 55 1.05 2.25 -4.25
C LYS A 55 1.25 3.74 -4.51
N ALA A 56 0.74 4.24 -5.63
CA ALA A 56 0.80 5.66 -5.96
C ALA A 56 0.05 6.53 -4.94
N ASN A 57 -0.95 5.96 -4.24
CA ASN A 57 -1.70 6.61 -3.16
C ASN A 57 -1.11 6.33 -1.76
N GLY A 58 0.14 5.85 -1.68
CA GLY A 58 0.89 5.74 -0.43
C GLY A 58 0.69 4.43 0.34
N LEU A 59 -0.02 3.44 -0.21
CA LEU A 59 -0.08 2.12 0.41
C LEU A 59 1.21 1.34 0.12
N SER A 60 1.78 0.77 1.18
CA SER A 60 2.88 -0.18 1.02
C SER A 60 2.38 -1.53 0.50
N ILE A 61 3.23 -2.26 -0.23
CA ILE A 61 2.95 -3.65 -0.64
C ILE A 61 2.57 -4.52 0.55
N ARG A 62 3.20 -4.31 1.71
CA ARG A 62 2.87 -5.04 2.95
C ARG A 62 1.44 -4.79 3.42
N GLN A 63 0.98 -3.54 3.38
CA GLN A 63 -0.42 -3.23 3.75
C GLN A 63 -1.39 -3.84 2.75
N ILE A 64 -1.10 -3.74 1.46
CA ILE A 64 -1.93 -4.35 0.41
C ILE A 64 -2.00 -5.86 0.63
N SER A 65 -0.87 -6.54 0.76
CA SER A 65 -0.84 -8.00 0.98
C SER A 65 -1.53 -8.43 2.27
N ARG A 66 -1.30 -7.73 3.39
CA ARG A 66 -1.96 -8.06 4.67
C ARG A 66 -3.46 -7.85 4.61
N LEU A 67 -3.91 -6.74 4.00
CA LEU A 67 -5.33 -6.41 3.93
C LEU A 67 -6.07 -7.26 2.93
N THR A 68 -5.46 -7.59 1.79
CA THR A 68 -6.13 -8.28 0.68
C THR A 68 -5.87 -9.78 0.63
N GLY A 69 -4.87 -10.27 1.37
CA GLY A 69 -4.41 -11.66 1.32
C GLY A 69 -3.65 -12.02 0.03
N ILE A 70 -3.41 -11.06 -0.86
CA ILE A 70 -2.71 -11.28 -2.12
C ILE A 70 -1.21 -11.17 -1.86
N SER A 71 -0.51 -12.30 -1.96
CA SER A 71 0.95 -12.33 -1.85
C SER A 71 1.59 -11.86 -3.15
N TYR A 72 2.60 -11.02 -3.01
CA TYR A 72 3.52 -10.72 -4.10
C TYR A 72 4.77 -11.57 -3.93
N GLY A 73 4.83 -12.67 -4.68
CA GLY A 73 6.08 -13.36 -4.92
C GLY A 73 6.86 -12.59 -5.99
N ILE A 74 8.13 -12.31 -5.75
CA ILE A 74 9.04 -11.93 -6.83
C ILE A 74 9.16 -13.18 -7.69
N ALA A 75 8.57 -13.15 -8.88
CA ALA A 75 8.72 -14.18 -9.91
C ALA A 75 9.90 -13.81 -10.81
#